data_AF-A0A2E3D4F7-F1
#
_entry.id   AF-A0A2E3D4F7-F1
#
_cell.length_a   1.000
_cell.length_b   1.000
_cell.length_c   1.000
_cell.angle_alpha   90.00
_cell.angle_beta   90.00
_cell.angle_gamma   90.00
#
_symmetry.space_group_name_H-M   'P 1'
#
loop_
_entity.id
_entity.type
_entity.pdbx_description
1 polymer ?
#
loop_
_entity_poly.entity_id
_entity_poly.type
_entity_poly.pdbx_seq_one_letter_code
_entity_poly.pdbx_strand_id
1 'polypeptide(L)'
;MLWIEAALAFALTMTILSTVASVIIETGHRLGRTRERGLRQIVERLHQDVLAPLLPDRQRTDRTEFVKGLTRSCFYAPDRVPPLDKVINAPVLTALPEKDFVRRLASCAEGQALYARHQADRDTLSVLLQHIISRFNEIGQDASDYFKRRASLYSLAIGLLLAFSLNINTPHLFQTFLASKDARVTLSEQAKDLENWIANHNATSELEKAEIEELTPLLMDIKRNALPFGWHTAPWNQHQWETRNHAMELLKWVLSLSLSGLLIGLGGPFWFDTYRKLGALAGLHSGKTEAVTGGKSGQETQDWLTLFEQSIKASQLGIQSTNQIAD
;
A
#
# COMPACT_ATOMS: atom_id res chain seq x y z
N MET A 1 8.29 -27.56 -21.81
CA MET A 1 7.98 -28.69 -20.89
C MET A 1 6.56 -28.47 -20.40
N LEU A 2 5.63 -29.39 -20.70
CA LEU A 2 4.16 -29.19 -20.55
C LEU A 2 3.76 -28.57 -19.20
N TRP A 3 4.34 -29.07 -18.10
CA TRP A 3 4.06 -28.66 -16.73
C TRP A 3 4.61 -27.27 -16.38
N ILE A 4 5.74 -26.86 -16.95
CA ILE A 4 6.31 -25.52 -16.74
C ILE A 4 5.47 -24.46 -17.46
N GLU A 5 5.04 -24.73 -18.69
CA GLU A 5 4.15 -23.84 -19.45
C GLU A 5 2.79 -23.67 -18.75
N ALA A 6 2.23 -24.76 -18.21
CA ALA A 6 1.00 -24.70 -17.42
C ALA A 6 1.17 -23.91 -16.12
N ALA A 7 2.29 -24.09 -15.41
CA ALA A 7 2.61 -23.34 -14.21
C ALA A 7 2.79 -21.84 -14.47
N LEU A 8 3.40 -21.47 -15.60
CA LEU A 8 3.54 -20.09 -16.05
C LEU A 8 2.19 -19.43 -16.33
N ALA A 9 1.36 -20.08 -17.15
CA ALA A 9 0.00 -19.61 -17.46
C ALA A 9 -0.87 -19.46 -16.20
N PHE A 10 -0.74 -20.42 -15.27
CA PHE A 10 -1.40 -20.36 -13.98
C PHE A 10 -0.92 -19.19 -13.11
N ALA A 11 0.40 -19.01 -12.96
CA ALA A 11 0.97 -17.91 -12.19
C ALA A 11 0.57 -16.54 -12.76
N LEU A 12 0.52 -16.40 -14.08
CA LEU A 12 0.04 -15.18 -14.73
C LEU A 12 -1.43 -14.91 -14.41
N THR A 13 -2.29 -15.93 -14.55
CA THR A 13 -3.72 -15.81 -14.23
C THR A 13 -3.92 -15.43 -12.76
N MET A 14 -3.15 -16.04 -11.85
CA MET A 14 -3.19 -15.71 -10.44
C MET A 14 -2.69 -14.29 -10.15
N THR A 15 -1.68 -13.81 -10.88
CA THR A 15 -1.22 -12.42 -10.80
C THR A 15 -2.35 -11.47 -11.13
N ILE A 16 -3.03 -11.69 -12.26
CA ILE A 16 -4.17 -10.87 -12.72
C ILE A 16 -5.30 -10.87 -11.69
N LEU A 17 -5.73 -12.05 -11.22
CA LEU A 17 -6.80 -12.16 -10.22
C LEU A 17 -6.43 -11.49 -8.89
N SER A 18 -5.17 -11.61 -8.47
CA SER A 18 -4.68 -10.99 -7.25
C SER A 18 -4.57 -9.47 -7.37
N THR A 19 -4.19 -8.96 -8.54
CA THR A 19 -4.20 -7.51 -8.82
C THR A 19 -5.62 -6.95 -8.74
N VAL A 20 -6.62 -7.64 -9.29
CA VAL A 20 -8.03 -7.24 -9.14
C VAL A 20 -8.46 -7.20 -7.67
N ALA A 21 -8.09 -8.22 -6.90
CA ALA A 21 -8.36 -8.24 -5.47
C ALA A 21 -7.69 -7.05 -4.77
N SER A 22 -6.40 -6.79 -5.03
CA SER A 22 -5.67 -5.63 -4.52
C SER A 22 -6.33 -4.30 -4.87
N VAL A 23 -6.82 -4.13 -6.10
CA VAL A 23 -7.55 -2.93 -6.54
C VAL A 23 -8.83 -2.73 -5.73
N ILE A 24 -9.59 -3.79 -5.48
CA ILE A 24 -10.82 -3.72 -4.66
C ILE A 24 -10.48 -3.30 -3.22
N ILE A 25 -9.42 -3.86 -2.64
CA ILE A 25 -8.93 -3.48 -1.30
C ILE A 25 -8.52 -2.01 -1.30
N GLU A 26 -7.68 -1.58 -2.23
CA GLU A 26 -7.15 -0.22 -2.28
C GLU A 26 -8.27 0.80 -2.48
N THR A 27 -9.26 0.48 -3.32
CA THR A 27 -10.47 1.31 -3.48
C THR A 27 -11.22 1.44 -2.16
N GLY A 28 -11.44 0.33 -1.44
CA GLY A 28 -12.07 0.34 -0.12
C GLY A 28 -11.27 1.13 0.93
N HIS A 29 -9.94 0.97 0.97
CA HIS A 29 -9.08 1.68 1.90
C HIS A 29 -8.92 3.18 1.60
N ARG A 30 -8.90 3.55 0.31
CA ARG A 30 -8.87 4.94 -0.15
C ARG A 30 -10.13 5.69 0.28
N LEU A 31 -11.30 5.06 0.15
CA LEU A 31 -12.56 5.61 0.65
C LEU A 31 -12.61 5.74 2.19
N GLY A 32 -11.91 4.86 2.91
CA GLY A 32 -11.88 4.83 4.38
C GLY A 32 -11.01 5.90 5.05
N ARG A 33 -10.21 6.69 4.31
CA ARG A 33 -9.22 7.66 4.83
C ARG A 33 -8.31 7.09 5.93
N THR A 34 -8.01 5.80 5.83
CA THR A 34 -7.34 5.03 6.89
C THR A 34 -5.93 5.55 7.17
N ARG A 35 -5.23 6.00 6.12
CA ARG A 35 -3.88 6.57 6.21
C ARG A 35 -3.86 7.91 6.95
N GLU A 36 -4.82 8.79 6.67
CA GLU A 36 -4.97 10.07 7.41
C GLU A 36 -5.24 9.83 8.90
N ARG A 37 -6.13 8.88 9.21
CA ARG A 37 -6.44 8.51 10.60
C ARG A 37 -5.22 7.92 11.30
N GLY A 38 -4.47 7.06 10.62
CA GLY A 38 -3.22 6.48 11.13
C GLY A 38 -2.18 7.55 11.45
N LEU A 39 -1.93 8.49 10.54
CA LEU A 39 -0.99 9.59 10.79
C LEU A 39 -1.42 10.46 11.98
N ARG A 40 -2.71 10.78 12.10
CA ARG A 40 -3.22 11.52 13.26
C ARG A 40 -2.97 10.79 14.57
N GLN A 41 -3.17 9.47 14.61
CA GLN A 41 -2.91 8.67 15.80
C GLN A 41 -1.41 8.62 16.16
N ILE A 42 -0.53 8.54 15.16
CA ILE A 42 0.93 8.59 15.38
C ILE A 42 1.31 9.92 16.03
N VAL A 43 0.86 11.04 15.46
CA VAL A 43 1.16 12.39 15.97
C VAL A 43 0.54 12.64 17.34
N GLU A 44 -0.69 12.16 17.56
CA GLU A 44 -1.37 12.25 18.85
C GLU A 44 -0.62 11.51 19.94
N ARG A 45 -0.10 10.32 19.63
CA ARG A 45 0.68 9.51 20.56
C ARG A 45 2.06 10.11 20.83
N LEU A 46 2.72 10.65 19.80
CA LEU A 46 3.97 11.40 19.98
C LEU A 46 3.78 12.61 20.90
N HIS A 47 2.68 13.34 20.75
CA HIS A 47 2.36 14.46 21.62
C HIS A 47 2.23 14.03 23.08
N GLN A 48 1.43 12.99 23.33
CA GLN A 48 1.13 12.51 24.68
C GLN A 48 2.35 11.87 25.35
N ASP A 49 3.07 11.01 24.63
CA ASP A 49 4.12 10.16 25.21
C ASP A 49 5.48 10.87 25.28
N VAL A 50 5.71 11.89 24.45
CA VAL A 50 7.05 12.51 24.30
C VAL A 50 7.04 14.02 24.50
N LEU A 51 6.21 14.78 23.79
CA LEU A 51 6.27 16.25 23.83
C LEU A 51 5.64 16.85 25.08
N ALA A 52 4.47 16.37 25.50
CA ALA A 52 3.77 16.89 26.67
C ALA A 52 4.62 16.77 27.96
N PRO A 53 5.30 15.64 28.25
CA PRO A 53 6.19 15.54 29.41
C PRO A 53 7.36 16.54 29.43
N LEU A 54 7.83 17.00 28.27
CA LEU A 54 8.98 17.91 28.16
C LEU A 54 8.62 19.38 28.40
N LEU A 55 7.34 19.74 28.25
CA LEU A 55 6.86 21.11 28.35
C LEU A 55 5.96 21.31 29.57
N PRO A 56 6.05 22.44 30.30
CA PRO A 56 5.10 22.78 31.37
C PRO A 56 3.70 23.05 30.80
N ASP A 57 2.64 22.80 31.58
CA ASP A 57 1.23 22.92 31.14
C ASP A 57 0.89 24.24 30.45
N ARG A 58 1.50 25.35 30.88
CA ARG A 58 1.26 26.70 30.32
C ARG A 58 1.80 26.89 28.90
N GLN A 59 2.68 26.02 28.43
CA GLN A 59 3.31 26.09 27.10
C GLN A 59 2.82 24.98 26.16
N ARG A 60 1.83 24.20 26.59
CA ARG A 60 1.21 23.15 25.78
C ARG A 60 0.03 23.74 25.03
N THR A 61 -0.02 23.56 23.72
CA THR A 61 -1.22 23.88 22.95
C THR A 61 -2.27 22.79 23.18
N ASP A 62 -3.52 23.05 22.79
CA ASP A 62 -4.50 21.98 22.76
C ASP A 62 -4.01 20.85 21.83
N ARG A 63 -4.19 19.60 22.28
CA ARG A 63 -3.75 18.40 21.56
C ARG A 63 -4.28 18.38 20.13
N THR A 64 -5.54 18.81 19.93
CA THR A 64 -6.15 18.78 18.60
C THR A 64 -5.54 19.83 17.67
N GLU A 65 -5.13 20.97 18.23
CA GLU A 65 -4.45 22.04 17.50
C GLU A 65 -3.05 21.60 17.08
N PHE A 66 -2.30 20.95 17.97
CA PHE A 66 -1.00 20.36 17.65
C PHE A 66 -1.08 19.33 16.52
N VAL A 67 -1.98 18.36 16.64
CA VAL A 67 -2.19 17.32 15.62
C VAL A 67 -2.59 17.95 14.28
N LYS A 68 -3.46 18.97 14.31
CA LYS A 68 -3.88 19.69 13.11
C LYS A 68 -2.72 20.44 12.46
N GLY A 69 -1.87 21.11 13.25
CA GLY A 69 -0.68 21.83 12.75
C GLY A 69 0.29 20.91 12.01
N LEU A 70 0.58 19.74 12.59
CA LEU A 70 1.49 18.77 11.99
C LEU A 70 0.92 18.03 10.78
N THR A 71 -0.38 17.77 10.75
CA THR A 71 -0.98 16.87 9.74
C THR A 71 -1.71 17.61 8.62
N ARG A 72 -1.90 18.93 8.69
CA ARG A 72 -2.64 19.67 7.65
C ARG A 72 -1.86 19.76 6.33
N SER A 73 -2.58 19.58 5.22
CA SER A 73 -2.04 19.87 3.88
C SER A 73 -1.95 21.37 3.65
N CYS A 74 -0.78 21.85 3.20
CA CYS A 74 -0.58 23.27 2.85
C CYS A 74 -1.33 23.67 1.56
N PHE A 75 -1.61 22.69 0.69
CA PHE A 75 -2.30 22.92 -0.59
C PHE A 75 -3.84 23.01 -0.44
N TYR A 76 -4.41 22.55 0.67
CA TYR A 76 -5.86 22.50 0.82
C TYR A 76 -6.43 23.85 1.31
N ALA A 77 -7.07 24.58 0.39
CA ALA A 77 -7.81 25.81 0.64
C ALA A 77 -9.32 25.55 0.58
N PRO A 78 -10.04 25.40 1.71
CA PRO A 78 -11.44 24.96 1.74
C PRO A 78 -12.40 25.84 0.92
N ASP A 79 -12.06 27.11 0.75
CA ASP A 79 -12.88 28.10 0.02
C ASP A 79 -12.72 28.04 -1.50
N ARG A 80 -11.73 27.28 -1.99
CA ARG A 80 -11.40 27.19 -3.43
C ARG A 80 -11.64 25.81 -4.04
N VAL A 81 -12.17 24.85 -3.27
CA VAL A 81 -12.41 23.47 -3.75
C VAL A 81 -13.89 23.26 -4.12
N PRO A 82 -14.21 22.80 -5.35
CA PRO A 82 -15.54 22.39 -5.75
C PRO A 82 -16.14 21.30 -4.82
N PRO A 83 -17.48 21.16 -4.76
CA PRO A 83 -18.13 20.19 -3.86
C PRO A 83 -17.71 18.73 -4.08
N LEU A 84 -17.55 18.31 -5.33
CA LEU A 84 -17.10 16.96 -5.71
C LEU A 84 -15.66 16.68 -5.23
N ASP A 85 -14.80 17.69 -5.33
CA ASP A 85 -13.39 17.60 -4.94
C ASP A 85 -13.18 17.56 -3.43
N LYS A 86 -14.16 17.96 -2.61
CA LYS A 86 -14.09 17.81 -1.14
C LYS A 86 -14.11 16.36 -0.68
N VAL A 87 -14.66 15.46 -1.50
CA VAL A 87 -14.71 14.02 -1.22
C VAL A 87 -13.35 13.37 -1.53
N ILE A 88 -12.71 13.80 -2.61
CA ILE A 88 -11.48 13.21 -3.16
C ILE A 88 -10.21 13.83 -2.54
N ASN A 89 -10.21 15.15 -2.28
CA ASN A 89 -9.06 15.85 -1.71
C ASN A 89 -9.01 15.72 -0.19
N ALA A 90 -7.87 15.22 0.29
CA ALA A 90 -7.58 15.10 1.71
C ALA A 90 -7.11 16.46 2.29
N PRO A 91 -7.81 17.04 3.28
CA PRO A 91 -7.32 18.22 3.99
C PRO A 91 -6.09 17.91 4.87
N VAL A 92 -5.75 16.64 5.00
CA VAL A 92 -4.74 16.07 5.91
C VAL A 92 -3.76 15.25 5.09
N LEU A 93 -2.50 15.24 5.51
CA LEU A 93 -1.47 14.39 4.94
C LEU A 93 -1.77 12.90 5.19
N THR A 94 -1.42 12.05 4.23
CA THR A 94 -1.49 10.59 4.37
C THR A 94 -0.18 9.98 4.89
N ALA A 95 0.92 10.72 4.80
CA ALA A 95 2.24 10.37 5.29
C ALA A 95 3.00 11.65 5.65
N LEU A 96 3.93 11.55 6.60
CA LEU A 96 4.75 12.67 7.01
C LEU A 96 6.22 12.24 7.05
N PRO A 97 7.03 12.60 6.05
CA PRO A 97 8.46 12.33 6.06
C PRO A 97 9.17 13.01 7.23
N GLU A 98 10.25 12.42 7.72
CA GLU A 98 11.01 12.91 8.89
C GLU A 98 11.46 14.38 8.75
N LYS A 99 11.96 14.77 7.57
CA LYS A 99 12.36 16.17 7.28
C LYS A 99 11.19 17.14 7.40
N ASP A 100 10.02 16.75 6.91
CA ASP A 100 8.83 17.58 6.96
C ASP A 100 8.23 17.61 8.37
N PHE A 101 8.35 16.50 9.11
CA PHE A 101 8.04 16.46 10.53
C PHE A 101 8.87 17.48 11.30
N VAL A 102 10.20 17.51 11.14
CA VAL A 102 11.08 18.47 11.83
C VAL A 102 10.73 19.93 11.49
N ARG A 103 10.51 20.23 10.20
CA ARG A 103 10.10 21.58 9.75
C ARG A 103 8.78 22.03 10.37
N ARG A 104 7.80 21.12 10.39
CA ARG A 104 6.48 21.41 10.96
C ARG A 104 6.51 21.50 12.47
N LEU A 105 7.29 20.65 13.14
CA LEU A 105 7.53 20.72 14.58
C LEU A 105 8.11 22.08 14.97
N ALA A 106 9.14 22.54 14.24
CA ALA A 106 9.73 23.87 14.43
C ALA A 106 8.71 25.01 14.26
N SER A 107 7.73 24.83 13.37
CA SER A 107 6.71 25.83 13.11
C SER A 107 5.56 25.79 14.13
N CYS A 108 5.46 24.75 14.95
CA CYS A 108 4.43 24.62 15.99
C CYS A 108 4.86 25.29 17.30
N ALA A 109 3.88 25.67 18.13
CA ALA A 109 4.13 26.34 19.41
C ALA A 109 5.00 25.49 20.35
N GLU A 110 4.82 24.17 20.37
CA GLU A 110 5.63 23.23 21.16
C GLU A 110 7.09 23.23 20.74
N GLY A 111 7.37 23.25 19.43
CA GLY A 111 8.74 23.32 18.93
C GLY A 111 9.39 24.67 19.23
N GLN A 112 8.63 25.76 19.12
CA GLN A 112 9.11 27.09 19.50
C GLN A 112 9.39 27.18 21.02
N ALA A 113 8.52 26.61 21.85
CA ALA A 113 8.71 26.55 23.30
C ALA A 113 9.93 25.70 23.68
N LEU A 114 10.12 24.56 23.03
CA LEU A 114 11.29 23.70 23.20
C LEU A 114 12.58 24.44 22.84
N TYR A 115 12.59 25.14 21.70
CA TYR A 115 13.72 25.96 21.27
C TYR A 115 14.02 27.07 22.28
N ALA A 116 13.02 27.86 22.67
CA ALA A 116 13.20 28.99 23.58
C ALA A 116 13.80 28.57 24.93
N ARG A 117 13.48 27.36 25.41
CA ARG A 117 13.98 26.82 26.69
C ARG A 117 15.43 26.33 26.62
N HIS A 118 15.87 25.84 25.46
CA HIS A 118 17.17 25.17 25.30
C HIS A 118 18.10 25.83 24.26
N GLN A 119 17.76 27.00 23.72
CA GLN A 119 18.57 27.69 22.70
C GLN A 119 20.01 28.02 23.17
N ALA A 120 20.23 28.15 24.48
CA ALA A 120 21.56 28.40 25.05
C ALA A 120 22.41 27.12 25.20
N ASP A 121 21.76 25.95 25.24
CA ASP A 121 22.39 24.64 25.39
C ASP A 121 22.06 23.76 24.17
N ARG A 122 22.86 23.96 23.11
CA ARG A 122 22.66 23.28 21.83
C ARG A 122 22.83 21.77 21.93
N ASP A 123 23.67 21.28 22.84
CA ASP A 123 23.91 19.85 23.03
C ASP A 123 22.66 19.19 23.61
N THR A 124 22.07 19.76 24.67
CA THR A 124 20.81 19.27 25.23
C THR A 124 19.68 19.32 24.21
N LEU A 125 19.56 20.41 23.45
CA LEU A 125 18.53 20.54 22.40
C LEU A 125 18.72 19.48 21.31
N SER A 126 19.96 19.18 20.92
CA SER A 126 20.25 18.15 19.91
C SER A 126 19.80 16.76 20.39
N VAL A 127 20.07 16.40 21.65
CA VAL A 127 19.69 15.12 22.25
C VAL A 127 18.17 15.00 22.37
N LEU A 128 17.49 16.05 22.83
CA LEU A 128 16.03 16.08 22.91
C LEU A 128 15.38 15.93 21.53
N LEU A 129 15.91 16.63 20.53
CA LEU A 129 15.38 16.55 19.16
C LEU A 129 15.61 15.16 18.56
N GLN A 130 16.80 14.58 18.74
CA GLN A 130 17.08 13.20 18.32
C GLN A 130 16.13 12.21 19.00
N HIS A 131 15.86 12.39 20.29
CA HIS A 131 14.90 11.54 21.01
C HIS A 131 13.49 11.64 20.42
N ILE A 132 12.98 12.86 20.17
CA ILE A 132 11.65 13.08 19.58
C ILE A 132 11.55 12.44 18.19
N ILE A 133 12.57 12.63 17.36
CA ILE A 133 12.63 12.09 16.01
C ILE A 133 12.69 10.56 16.04
N SER A 134 13.51 9.97 16.90
CA SER A 134 13.59 8.51 17.07
C SER A 134 12.23 7.94 17.46
N ARG A 135 11.56 8.55 18.44
CA ARG A 135 10.24 8.09 18.89
C ARG A 135 9.17 8.26 17.81
N PHE A 136 9.20 9.33 17.02
CA PHE A 136 8.32 9.48 15.87
C PHE A 136 8.52 8.35 14.85
N ASN A 137 9.78 8.02 14.54
CA ASN A 137 10.13 6.94 13.61
C ASN A 137 9.74 5.56 14.16
N GLU A 138 9.96 5.28 15.44
CA GLU A 138 9.57 4.03 16.10
C GLU A 138 8.05 3.84 16.08
N ILE A 139 7.28 4.85 16.52
CA ILE A 139 5.81 4.79 16.49
C ILE A 139 5.30 4.64 15.04
N GLY A 140 5.94 5.32 14.08
CA GLY A 140 5.62 5.20 12.67
C GLY A 140 5.88 3.81 12.09
N GLN A 141 6.98 3.16 12.50
CA GLN A 141 7.31 1.78 12.12
C GLN A 141 6.30 0.80 12.72
N ASP A 142 6.00 0.90 14.01
CA ASP A 142 5.00 0.07 14.69
C ASP A 142 3.62 0.19 14.02
N ALA A 143 3.21 1.42 13.69
CA ALA A 143 1.96 1.66 12.98
C ALA A 143 1.97 1.04 11.59
N SER A 144 3.09 1.17 10.85
CA SER A 144 3.23 0.59 9.51
C SER A 144 3.10 -0.93 9.54
N ASP A 145 3.73 -1.60 10.51
CA ASP A 145 3.66 -3.04 10.67
C ASP A 145 2.25 -3.50 11.09
N TYR A 146 1.59 -2.73 11.95
CA TYR A 146 0.18 -2.96 12.29
C TYR A 146 -0.72 -2.90 11.04
N PHE A 147 -0.56 -1.87 10.19
CA PHE A 147 -1.36 -1.74 8.96
C PHE A 147 -1.06 -2.83 7.95
N LYS A 148 0.21 -3.25 7.78
CA LYS A 148 0.57 -4.36 6.89
C LYS A 148 -0.11 -5.67 7.29
N ARG A 149 -0.09 -6.00 8.59
CA ARG A 149 -0.76 -7.22 9.12
C ARG A 149 -2.27 -7.19 8.92
N ARG A 150 -2.88 -6.00 8.99
CA ARG A 150 -4.31 -5.84 8.80
C ARG A 150 -4.71 -5.87 7.32
N ALA A 151 -3.90 -5.26 6.46
CA ALA A 151 -4.07 -5.30 5.01
C ALA A 151 -4.00 -6.75 4.49
N SER A 152 -3.06 -7.57 4.98
CA SER A 152 -2.97 -8.98 4.57
C SER A 152 -4.21 -9.81 4.96
N LEU A 153 -4.83 -9.54 6.12
CA LEU A 153 -6.10 -10.15 6.50
C LEU A 153 -7.25 -9.71 5.59
N TYR A 154 -7.28 -8.44 5.18
CA TYR A 154 -8.26 -7.96 4.22
C TYR A 154 -8.07 -8.57 2.82
N SER A 155 -6.82 -8.73 2.36
CA SER A 155 -6.51 -9.43 1.12
C SER A 155 -7.02 -10.86 1.11
N LEU A 156 -6.84 -11.58 2.22
CA LEU A 156 -7.37 -12.92 2.38
C LEU A 156 -8.91 -12.94 2.33
N ALA A 157 -9.56 -12.07 3.09
CA ALA A 157 -11.03 -12.00 3.14
C ALA A 157 -11.62 -11.66 1.76
N ILE A 158 -11.03 -10.68 1.06
CA ILE A 158 -11.50 -10.27 -0.27
C ILE A 158 -11.19 -11.33 -1.33
N GLY A 159 -10.02 -11.98 -1.26
CA GLY A 159 -9.70 -13.13 -2.11
C GLY A 159 -10.72 -14.26 -1.96
N LEU A 160 -11.10 -14.60 -0.72
CA LEU A 160 -12.17 -15.56 -0.44
C LEU A 160 -13.52 -15.08 -1.01
N LEU A 161 -13.93 -13.85 -0.72
CA LEU A 161 -15.18 -13.31 -1.24
C LEU A 161 -15.23 -13.34 -2.78
N LEU A 162 -14.15 -12.98 -3.46
CA LEU A 162 -14.05 -13.05 -4.91
C LEU A 162 -14.13 -14.48 -5.43
N ALA A 163 -13.39 -15.42 -4.82
CA ALA A 163 -13.40 -16.81 -5.22
C ALA A 163 -14.81 -17.42 -5.13
N PHE A 164 -15.56 -17.12 -4.06
CA PHE A 164 -16.93 -17.59 -3.89
C PHE A 164 -17.92 -16.85 -4.81
N SER A 165 -17.82 -15.53 -4.93
CA SER A 165 -18.76 -14.74 -5.75
C SER A 165 -18.65 -15.05 -7.24
N LEU A 166 -17.43 -15.30 -7.71
CA LEU A 166 -17.13 -15.60 -9.11
C LEU A 166 -17.00 -17.11 -9.38
N ASN A 167 -17.14 -17.96 -8.36
CA ASN A 167 -16.92 -19.40 -8.45
C ASN A 167 -15.59 -19.75 -9.15
N ILE A 168 -14.49 -19.17 -8.66
CA ILE A 168 -13.15 -19.40 -9.19
C ILE A 168 -12.57 -20.66 -8.55
N ASN A 169 -12.41 -21.72 -9.32
CA ASN A 169 -11.81 -22.98 -8.89
C ASN A 169 -10.39 -23.12 -9.45
N THR A 170 -9.38 -22.75 -8.66
CA THR A 170 -7.97 -22.74 -9.06
C THR A 170 -7.39 -24.14 -9.31
N PRO A 171 -7.73 -25.22 -8.57
CA PRO A 171 -7.35 -26.57 -8.98
C PRO A 171 -7.84 -26.95 -10.38
N HIS A 172 -9.10 -26.66 -10.69
CA HIS A 172 -9.69 -26.95 -12.00
C HIS A 172 -9.05 -26.10 -13.10
N LEU A 173 -8.78 -24.82 -12.80
CA LEU A 173 -8.06 -23.91 -13.67
C LEU A 173 -6.66 -24.46 -14.03
N PHE A 174 -5.90 -24.90 -13.03
CA PHE A 174 -4.57 -25.49 -13.25
C PHE A 174 -4.63 -26.77 -14.08
N GLN A 175 -5.59 -27.65 -13.81
CA GLN A 175 -5.82 -28.85 -14.61
C GLN A 175 -6.16 -28.51 -16.07
N THR A 176 -6.89 -27.43 -16.30
CA THR A 176 -7.23 -26.97 -17.66
C THR A 176 -5.99 -26.52 -18.41
N PHE A 177 -5.04 -25.84 -17.75
CA PHE A 177 -3.76 -25.50 -18.38
C PHE A 177 -2.88 -26.71 -18.66
N LEU A 178 -2.95 -27.76 -17.84
CA LEU A 178 -2.26 -29.02 -18.13
C LEU A 178 -2.87 -29.72 -19.36
N ALA A 179 -4.19 -29.67 -19.52
CA ALA A 179 -4.91 -30.38 -20.58
C ALA A 179 -4.95 -29.62 -21.92
N SER A 180 -5.03 -28.29 -21.92
CA SER A 180 -5.22 -27.48 -23.12
C SER A 180 -3.93 -26.80 -23.56
N LYS A 181 -3.55 -27.00 -24.83
CA LYS A 181 -2.42 -26.27 -25.45
C LYS A 181 -2.82 -24.83 -25.80
N ASP A 182 -4.05 -24.65 -26.26
CA ASP A 182 -4.59 -23.36 -26.70
C ASP A 182 -4.57 -22.31 -25.57
N ALA A 183 -5.13 -22.64 -24.40
CA ALA A 183 -5.16 -21.71 -23.27
C ALA A 183 -3.76 -21.31 -22.78
N ARG A 184 -2.77 -22.19 -22.91
CA ARG A 184 -1.36 -21.87 -22.59
C ARG A 184 -0.74 -20.91 -23.60
N VAL A 185 -1.06 -21.06 -24.89
CA VAL A 185 -0.55 -20.18 -25.94
C VAL A 185 -1.15 -18.79 -25.80
N THR A 186 -2.47 -18.66 -25.64
CA THR A 186 -3.16 -17.37 -25.45
C THR A 186 -2.58 -16.59 -24.26
N LEU A 187 -2.37 -17.26 -23.12
CA LEU A 187 -1.79 -16.61 -21.96
C LEU A 187 -0.31 -16.26 -22.13
N SER A 188 0.45 -17.07 -22.87
CA SER A 188 1.87 -16.76 -23.15
C SER A 188 2.04 -15.52 -24.03
N GLU A 189 1.07 -15.23 -24.90
CA GLU A 189 1.03 -13.98 -25.68
C GLU A 189 0.72 -12.78 -24.78
N GLN A 190 -0.32 -12.88 -23.95
CA GLN A 190 -0.67 -11.85 -22.96
C GLN A 190 0.44 -11.61 -21.93
N ALA A 191 1.24 -12.63 -21.63
CA ALA A 191 2.37 -12.52 -20.72
C ALA A 191 3.44 -11.56 -21.26
N LYS A 192 3.68 -11.56 -22.58
CA LYS A 192 4.63 -10.64 -23.22
C LYS A 192 4.15 -9.20 -23.12
N ASP A 193 2.85 -8.97 -23.27
CA ASP A 193 2.26 -7.64 -23.14
C ASP A 193 2.36 -7.13 -21.69
N LEU A 194 2.11 -8.00 -20.71
CA LEU A 194 2.31 -7.66 -19.29
C LEU A 194 3.78 -7.41 -18.96
N GLU A 195 4.71 -8.23 -19.46
CA GLU A 195 6.15 -8.03 -19.27
C GLU A 195 6.62 -6.70 -19.86
N ASN A 196 6.17 -6.34 -21.06
CA ASN A 196 6.46 -5.06 -21.69
C ASN A 196 5.87 -3.89 -20.88
N TRP A 197 4.64 -4.03 -20.38
CA TRP A 197 4.01 -3.03 -19.52
C TRP A 197 4.80 -2.82 -18.21
N ILE A 198 5.24 -3.91 -17.57
CA ILE A 198 6.01 -3.87 -16.31
C ILE A 198 7.44 -3.35 -16.54
N ALA A 199 8.09 -3.70 -17.66
CA ALA A 199 9.42 -3.19 -18.00
C ALA A 199 9.42 -1.67 -18.22
N ASN A 200 8.31 -1.14 -18.74
CA ASN A 200 8.13 0.30 -18.94
C ASN A 200 7.68 1.03 -17.65
N HIS A 201 7.01 0.33 -16.72
CA HIS A 201 6.60 0.86 -15.42
C HIS A 201 7.54 0.38 -14.31
N ASN A 202 8.70 1.03 -14.18
CA ASN A 202 9.66 0.75 -13.11
C ASN A 202 9.02 0.74 -11.71
N ALA A 203 9.30 -0.35 -10.98
CA ALA A 203 9.16 -0.56 -9.54
C ALA A 203 7.80 -1.04 -8.99
N THR A 204 7.95 -2.09 -8.19
CA THR A 204 7.08 -2.77 -7.23
C THR A 204 6.16 -1.90 -6.35
N SER A 205 6.24 -0.58 -6.43
CA SER A 205 5.37 0.39 -5.75
C SER A 205 4.18 0.88 -6.59
N GLU A 206 4.24 0.73 -7.91
CA GLU A 206 3.19 1.19 -8.84
C GLU A 206 2.23 0.07 -9.29
N LEU A 207 2.48 -1.20 -8.93
CA LEU A 207 1.51 -2.30 -9.16
C LEU A 207 0.23 -2.14 -8.32
N GLU A 208 0.29 -1.40 -7.20
CA GLU A 208 -0.91 -0.96 -6.46
C GLU A 208 -1.61 0.24 -7.11
N LYS A 209 -0.95 0.93 -8.05
CA LYS A 209 -1.43 2.14 -8.72
C LYS A 209 -1.75 1.94 -10.21
N ALA A 210 -1.50 0.76 -10.76
CA ALA A 210 -1.83 0.40 -12.13
C ALA A 210 -3.28 0.80 -12.42
N GLU A 211 -3.42 1.80 -13.28
CA GLU A 211 -4.66 2.51 -13.50
C GLU A 211 -5.75 1.56 -14.00
N ILE A 212 -6.89 1.65 -13.33
CA ILE A 212 -8.11 0.83 -13.43
C ILE A 212 -8.66 0.74 -14.88
N GLU A 213 -8.22 1.63 -15.77
CA GLU A 213 -8.71 1.73 -17.14
C GLU A 213 -8.05 0.71 -18.10
N GLU A 214 -6.82 0.26 -17.81
CA GLU A 214 -6.04 -0.58 -18.74
C GLU A 214 -6.20 -2.09 -18.50
N LEU A 215 -6.46 -2.52 -17.25
CA LEU A 215 -6.62 -3.94 -16.89
C LEU A 215 -8.05 -4.47 -17.11
N THR A 216 -9.04 -3.59 -17.19
CA THR A 216 -10.44 -3.93 -17.44
C THR A 216 -10.67 -4.61 -18.79
N PRO A 217 -10.10 -4.14 -19.93
CA PRO A 217 -10.21 -4.84 -21.21
C PRO A 217 -9.48 -6.19 -21.19
N LEU A 218 -8.32 -6.29 -20.53
CA LEU A 218 -7.57 -7.56 -20.39
C LEU A 218 -8.42 -8.63 -19.69
N LEU A 219 -9.12 -8.27 -18.61
CA LEU A 219 -10.02 -9.16 -17.87
C LEU A 219 -11.26 -9.56 -18.67
N MET A 220 -11.83 -8.65 -19.46
CA MET A 220 -12.98 -8.93 -20.32
C MET A 220 -12.64 -9.87 -21.47
N ASP A 221 -11.46 -9.72 -22.07
CA ASP A 221 -11.03 -10.54 -23.20
C ASP A 221 -10.63 -11.97 -22.74
N ILE A 222 -9.99 -12.07 -21.58
CA ILE A 222 -9.69 -13.34 -20.90
C ILE A 222 -10.98 -14.12 -20.55
N LYS A 223 -12.00 -13.43 -20.02
CA LYS A 223 -13.29 -14.04 -19.65
C LYS A 223 -14.02 -14.64 -20.85
N ARG A 224 -13.80 -14.10 -22.05
CA ARG A 224 -14.57 -14.46 -23.24
C ARG A 224 -14.09 -15.77 -23.87
N ASN A 225 -12.81 -16.12 -23.76
CA ASN A 225 -12.23 -17.18 -24.60
C ASN A 225 -11.37 -18.24 -23.89
N ALA A 226 -10.90 -18.04 -22.64
CA ALA A 226 -9.82 -18.90 -22.13
C ALA A 226 -9.97 -19.51 -20.73
N LEU A 227 -10.84 -19.00 -19.84
CA LEU A 227 -10.80 -19.40 -18.42
C LEU A 227 -12.08 -20.11 -17.91
N PRO A 228 -11.96 -21.34 -17.38
CA PRO A 228 -13.08 -22.14 -16.88
C PRO A 228 -13.47 -21.78 -15.44
N PHE A 229 -13.92 -20.55 -15.21
CA PHE A 229 -14.49 -20.12 -13.93
C PHE A 229 -15.89 -19.52 -14.11
N GLY A 230 -16.68 -19.50 -13.04
CA GLY A 230 -18.05 -19.01 -13.08
C GLY A 230 -19.06 -20.07 -12.67
N TRP A 231 -20.29 -19.64 -12.41
CA TRP A 231 -21.33 -20.52 -11.86
C TRP A 231 -21.72 -21.70 -12.78
N HIS A 232 -21.42 -21.63 -14.08
CA HIS A 232 -21.62 -22.76 -14.99
C HIS A 232 -20.72 -23.98 -14.66
N THR A 233 -19.57 -23.77 -14.01
CA THR A 233 -18.68 -24.86 -13.58
C THR A 233 -19.02 -25.39 -12.18
N ALA A 234 -20.07 -24.87 -11.54
CA ALA A 234 -20.50 -25.32 -10.21
C ALA A 234 -20.83 -26.82 -10.23
N PRO A 235 -20.60 -27.54 -9.13
CA PRO A 235 -20.67 -29.00 -9.13
C PRO A 235 -22.05 -29.52 -9.55
N TRP A 236 -23.13 -28.85 -9.16
CA TRP A 236 -24.51 -29.19 -9.53
C TRP A 236 -24.88 -29.01 -11.01
N ASN A 237 -24.05 -28.32 -11.78
CA ASN A 237 -24.23 -28.19 -13.23
C ASN A 237 -23.44 -29.25 -14.01
N GLN A 238 -22.63 -30.07 -13.33
CA GLN A 238 -21.80 -31.09 -13.95
C GLN A 238 -22.49 -32.45 -13.92
N HIS A 239 -22.28 -33.25 -14.96
CA HIS A 239 -22.84 -34.60 -15.07
C HIS A 239 -22.39 -35.54 -13.91
N GLN A 240 -21.25 -35.23 -13.28
CA GLN A 240 -20.76 -35.98 -12.11
C GLN A 240 -21.60 -35.74 -10.84
N TRP A 241 -22.45 -34.71 -10.80
CA TRP A 241 -23.31 -34.40 -9.66
C TRP A 241 -24.31 -35.52 -9.38
N GLU A 242 -24.99 -36.02 -10.41
CA GLU A 242 -26.07 -36.99 -10.30
C GLU A 242 -25.59 -38.39 -9.86
N THR A 243 -24.31 -38.69 -10.09
CA THR A 243 -23.75 -40.03 -9.92
C THR A 243 -22.91 -40.19 -8.65
N ARG A 244 -22.67 -39.11 -7.89
CA ARG A 244 -21.75 -39.09 -6.75
C ARG A 244 -22.42 -38.64 -5.47
N ASN A 245 -21.73 -38.88 -4.35
CA ASN A 245 -22.13 -38.34 -3.06
C ASN A 245 -22.07 -36.81 -3.07
N HIS A 246 -23.24 -36.17 -3.16
CA HIS A 246 -23.40 -34.72 -3.20
C HIS A 246 -22.68 -34.00 -2.04
N ALA A 247 -22.69 -34.57 -0.84
CA ALA A 247 -22.04 -33.96 0.32
C ALA A 247 -20.52 -33.89 0.16
N MET A 248 -19.91 -34.94 -0.40
CA MET A 248 -18.48 -34.98 -0.65
C MET A 248 -18.06 -34.04 -1.79
N GLU A 249 -18.85 -33.97 -2.86
CA GLU A 249 -18.58 -33.05 -3.97
C GLU A 249 -18.77 -31.59 -3.56
N LEU A 250 -19.77 -31.28 -2.72
CA LEU A 250 -19.93 -29.95 -2.13
C LEU A 250 -18.75 -29.61 -1.21
N LEU A 251 -18.30 -30.53 -0.37
CA LEU A 251 -17.12 -30.31 0.48
C LEU A 251 -15.86 -30.03 -0.35
N LYS A 252 -15.60 -30.85 -1.38
CA LYS A 252 -14.47 -30.61 -2.30
C LYS A 252 -14.57 -29.24 -2.96
N TRP A 253 -15.76 -28.86 -3.44
CA TRP A 253 -15.98 -27.56 -4.07
C TRP A 253 -15.71 -26.40 -3.10
N VAL A 254 -16.25 -26.46 -1.87
CA VAL A 254 -15.98 -25.45 -0.83
C VAL A 254 -14.48 -25.36 -0.54
N LEU A 255 -13.80 -26.51 -0.34
CA LEU A 255 -12.36 -26.54 -0.09
C LEU A 255 -11.55 -25.98 -1.27
N SER A 256 -11.95 -26.28 -2.51
CA SER A 256 -11.34 -25.70 -3.70
C SER A 256 -11.50 -24.19 -3.75
N LEU A 257 -12.70 -23.65 -3.48
CA LEU A 257 -12.93 -22.21 -3.44
C LEU A 257 -12.18 -21.52 -2.29
N SER A 258 -12.10 -22.16 -1.12
CA SER A 258 -11.29 -21.67 0.00
C SER A 258 -9.81 -21.61 -0.38
N LEU A 259 -9.29 -22.65 -1.03
CA LEU A 259 -7.93 -22.67 -1.55
C LEU A 259 -7.72 -21.57 -2.61
N SER A 260 -8.68 -21.36 -3.51
CA SER A 260 -8.63 -20.30 -4.50
C SER A 260 -8.58 -18.92 -3.86
N GLY A 261 -9.41 -18.67 -2.85
CA GLY A 261 -9.39 -17.40 -2.12
C GLY A 261 -8.09 -17.17 -1.35
N LEU A 262 -7.53 -18.22 -0.74
CA LEU A 262 -6.19 -18.18 -0.13
C LEU A 262 -5.13 -17.81 -1.15
N LEU A 263 -5.12 -18.47 -2.31
CA LEU A 263 -4.15 -18.22 -3.37
C LEU A 263 -4.28 -16.79 -3.93
N ILE A 264 -5.49 -16.30 -4.19
CA ILE A 264 -5.71 -14.89 -4.60
C ILE A 264 -5.26 -13.92 -3.49
N GLY A 265 -5.55 -14.27 -2.23
CA GLY A 265 -5.20 -13.47 -1.06
C GLY A 265 -3.71 -13.35 -0.76
N LEU A 266 -2.84 -14.18 -1.37
CA LEU A 266 -1.38 -14.01 -1.33
C LEU A 266 -0.92 -12.71 -1.98
N GLY A 267 -1.74 -12.13 -2.87
CA GLY A 267 -1.51 -10.84 -3.48
C GLY A 267 -0.69 -10.89 -4.78
N GLY A 268 -0.81 -9.83 -5.58
CA GLY A 268 -0.12 -9.67 -6.86
C GLY A 268 1.40 -9.85 -6.80
N PRO A 269 2.12 -9.25 -5.82
CA PRO A 269 3.58 -9.36 -5.74
C PRO A 269 4.10 -10.80 -5.63
N PHE A 270 3.41 -11.67 -4.88
CA PHE A 270 3.81 -13.07 -4.72
C PHE A 270 3.74 -13.84 -6.04
N TRP A 271 2.62 -13.71 -6.76
CA TRP A 271 2.41 -14.43 -8.02
C TRP A 271 3.27 -13.88 -9.15
N PHE A 272 3.54 -12.58 -9.16
CA PHE A 272 4.47 -11.96 -10.10
C PHE A 272 5.90 -12.50 -9.94
N ASP A 273 6.40 -12.56 -8.69
CA ASP A 273 7.70 -13.17 -8.40
C ASP A 273 7.74 -14.65 -8.79
N THR A 274 6.66 -15.39 -8.51
CA THR A 274 6.51 -16.79 -8.92
C THR A 274 6.58 -16.95 -10.44
N TYR A 275 5.84 -16.12 -11.18
CA TYR A 275 5.86 -16.10 -12.64
C TYR A 275 7.27 -15.84 -13.19
N ARG A 276 7.98 -14.83 -12.67
CA ARG A 276 9.37 -14.53 -13.07
C ARG A 276 10.32 -15.69 -12.83
N LYS A 277 10.24 -16.31 -11.65
CA LYS A 277 11.07 -17.46 -11.28
C LYS A 277 10.81 -18.65 -12.20
N LEU A 278 9.55 -18.94 -12.51
CA LEU A 278 9.18 -19.99 -13.46
C LEU A 278 9.65 -19.65 -14.89
N GLY A 279 9.60 -18.38 -15.29
CA GLY A 279 10.04 -17.92 -16.61
C GLY A 279 11.54 -18.07 -16.80
N ALA A 280 12.33 -17.77 -15.76
CA ALA A 280 13.76 -18.03 -15.74
C ALA A 280 14.07 -19.53 -15.88
N LEU A 281 13.36 -20.41 -15.16
CA LEU A 281 13.52 -21.86 -15.27
C LEU A 281 13.09 -22.42 -16.63
N ALA A 282 12.12 -21.79 -17.28
CA ALA A 282 11.67 -22.15 -18.63
C ALA A 282 12.65 -21.71 -19.73
N GLY A 283 13.71 -20.98 -19.40
CA GLY A 283 14.62 -20.37 -20.37
C GLY A 283 14.01 -19.20 -21.15
N LEU A 284 12.87 -18.67 -20.69
CA LEU A 284 12.18 -17.53 -21.30
C LEU A 284 12.83 -16.19 -20.90
N HIS A 285 13.59 -16.17 -19.80
CA HIS A 285 14.35 -15.00 -19.35
C HIS A 285 15.86 -15.26 -19.47
N SER A 286 16.48 -14.77 -20.55
CA SER A 286 17.93 -14.55 -20.64
C SER A 286 18.29 -13.10 -20.23
N GLY A 287 17.68 -12.62 -19.15
CA GLY A 287 17.83 -11.26 -18.65
C GLY A 287 18.53 -11.28 -17.29
N LYS A 288 19.75 -10.75 -17.26
CA LYS A 288 20.64 -10.57 -16.11
C LYS A 288 19.86 -10.19 -14.84
N THR A 289 19.85 -11.09 -13.85
CA THR A 289 19.40 -10.76 -12.49
C THR A 289 20.43 -9.84 -11.87
N GLU A 290 20.32 -8.53 -12.12
CA GLU A 290 20.98 -7.57 -11.25
C GLU A 290 20.23 -7.59 -9.93
N ALA A 291 20.84 -8.26 -8.96
CA ALA A 291 20.51 -8.10 -7.57
C ALA A 291 20.63 -6.61 -7.26
N VAL A 292 19.49 -5.92 -7.16
CA VAL A 292 19.41 -4.62 -6.49
C VAL A 292 19.66 -4.93 -5.01
N THR A 293 20.94 -5.02 -4.66
CA THR A 293 21.39 -4.83 -3.29
C THR A 293 20.93 -3.43 -2.91
N GLY A 294 19.82 -3.39 -2.18
CA GLY A 294 19.32 -2.18 -1.56
C GLY A 294 20.42 -1.61 -0.67
N GLY A 295 21.15 -0.65 -1.23
CA GLY A 295 22.03 0.21 -0.47
C GLY A 295 21.19 0.93 0.57
N LYS A 296 21.26 0.46 1.81
CA LYS A 296 20.91 1.32 2.94
C LYS A 296 22.11 2.21 3.21
N SER A 297 21.96 3.43 2.69
CA SER A 297 22.39 4.70 3.28
C SER A 297 23.75 4.66 3.96
N GLY A 298 24.75 5.21 3.26
CA GLY A 298 25.68 6.09 3.99
C GLY A 298 24.82 7.09 4.75
N GLN A 299 24.83 7.00 6.08
CA GLN A 299 24.30 8.04 6.95
C GLN A 299 25.09 9.31 6.61
N GLU A 300 24.58 10.13 5.70
CA GLU A 300 24.68 11.56 5.92
C GLU A 300 24.09 11.77 7.31
N THR A 301 24.93 12.13 8.27
CA THR A 301 24.50 12.58 9.58
C THR A 301 23.69 13.85 9.36
N GLN A 302 22.43 13.69 8.97
CA GLN A 302 21.52 14.77 8.67
C GLN A 302 21.40 15.59 9.95
N ASP A 303 21.95 16.80 9.93
CA ASP A 303 21.95 17.67 11.11
C ASP A 303 20.54 18.22 11.34
N TRP A 304 19.77 17.44 12.10
CA TRP A 304 18.40 17.75 12.48
C TRP A 304 18.31 19.05 13.26
N LEU A 305 19.32 19.37 14.08
CA LEU A 305 19.36 20.61 14.85
C LEU A 305 19.46 21.81 13.91
N THR A 306 20.37 21.77 12.93
CA THR A 306 20.48 22.85 11.94
C THR A 306 19.19 23.03 11.13
N LEU A 307 18.56 21.94 10.68
CA LEU A 307 17.28 22.02 9.97
C LEU A 307 16.17 22.64 10.84
N PHE A 308 16.10 22.23 12.10
CA PHE A 308 15.11 22.72 13.05
C PHE A 308 15.29 24.22 13.32
N GLU A 309 16.51 24.67 13.60
CA GLU A 309 16.82 26.08 13.83
C GLU A 309 16.56 26.96 12.60
N GLN A 310 16.91 26.49 11.40
CA GLN A 310 16.60 27.20 10.16
C GLN A 310 15.09 27.38 9.98
N SER A 311 14.32 26.33 10.30
CA SER A 311 12.86 26.35 10.22
C SER A 311 12.23 27.28 11.25
N ILE A 312 12.76 27.34 12.49
CA ILE A 312 12.35 28.30 13.51
C ILE A 312 12.55 29.73 12.99
N LYS A 313 13.76 30.05 12.50
CA LYS A 313 14.09 31.38 11.97
C LYS A 313 13.15 31.78 10.82
N ALA A 314 12.90 30.86 9.88
CA ALA A 314 11.99 31.09 8.77
C ALA A 314 10.54 31.36 9.24
N SER A 315 10.05 30.63 10.25
CA SER A 315 8.72 30.85 10.82
C SER A 315 8.57 32.22 11.49
N GLN A 316 9.60 32.67 12.21
CA GLN A 316 9.61 33.97 12.89
C GLN A 316 9.59 35.13 11.88
N LEU A 317 10.32 35.01 10.78
CA LEU A 317 10.33 36.02 9.70
C LEU A 317 8.96 36.14 9.01
N GLY A 318 8.26 35.01 8.80
CA GLY A 318 6.92 35.02 8.21
C GLY A 318 5.85 35.68 9.10
N ILE A 319 5.99 35.57 10.42
CA ILE A 319 5.09 36.26 11.38
C ILE A 319 5.34 37.77 11.35
N GLN A 320 6.60 38.20 11.29
CA GLN A 320 6.95 39.63 11.25
C GLN A 320 6.46 40.32 9.98
N SER A 321 6.56 39.68 8.81
CA SER A 321 6.06 40.25 7.55
C SER A 321 4.53 40.33 7.52
N THR A 322 3.82 39.39 8.16
CA THR A 322 2.35 39.42 8.23
C THR A 322 1.85 40.58 9.10
N ASN A 323 2.52 40.87 10.21
CA ASN A 323 2.17 41.98 11.09
C ASN A 323 2.46 43.36 10.46
N GLN A 324 3.52 43.50 9.65
CA GLN A 324 3.82 44.75 8.95
C GLN A 324 2.86 45.11 7.80
N ILE A 325 2.04 44.16 7.35
CA ILE A 325 1.04 44.38 6.29
C ILE A 325 -0.33 44.73 6.90
N ALA A 326 -0.51 44.52 8.22
CA ALA A 326 -1.76 44.78 8.94
C ALA A 326 -1.81 46.14 9.66
N ASP A 327 -0.69 46.87 9.70
CA ASP A 327 -0.56 48.27 10.14
C ASP A 327 -0.51 49.23 8.94
#